data_AF-A0A536YG13-F1
#
_entry.id   AF-A0A536YG13-F1
#
_cell.length_a   1.000
_cell.length_b   1.000
_cell.length_c   1.000
_cell.angle_alpha   90.00
_cell.angle_beta   90.00
_cell.angle_gamma   90.00
#
_symmetry.space_group_name_H-M   'P 1'
#
loop_
_entity.id
_entity.type
_entity.pdbx_description
1 polymer ?
#
loop_
_entity_poly.entity_id
_entity_poly.type
_entity_poly.pdbx_seq_one_letter_code
_entity_poly.pdbx_strand_id
1 'polypeptide(L)'
;MVTGNLSSALDECDAALIATPTSELREVLGRVRSSRLERPLIWACKGFEQASGKLPHQVAAEVLGARTACGALSGPSFALEVAQGLPTALTLAAGDAAFAKRFARELHQPMLRVYFSTDLAGVEISGAVK
;
A
#
# COMPACT_ATOMS: atom_id res chain seq x y z
N MET A 1 19.20 1.69 2.53
CA MET A 1 19.75 0.38 2.93
C MET A 1 18.99 -0.70 2.16
N VAL A 2 19.64 -1.80 1.75
CA VAL A 2 18.97 -2.99 1.19
C VAL A 2 19.18 -4.13 2.17
N THR A 3 18.10 -4.82 2.56
CA THR A 3 18.13 -5.93 3.53
C THR A 3 17.16 -7.03 3.14
N GLY A 4 17.50 -8.28 3.50
CA GLY A 4 16.62 -9.44 3.38
C GLY A 4 15.82 -9.75 4.65
N ASN A 5 15.99 -8.96 5.72
CA ASN A 5 15.32 -9.15 6.99
C ASN A 5 14.16 -8.15 7.15
N LEU A 6 12.92 -8.66 7.13
CA LEU A 6 11.72 -7.83 7.26
C LEU A 6 11.64 -7.07 8.58
N SER A 7 12.03 -7.68 9.70
CA SER A 7 11.91 -7.05 11.02
C SER A 7 12.83 -5.84 11.14
N SER A 8 14.07 -5.96 10.66
CA SER A 8 15.02 -4.83 10.61
C SER A 8 14.49 -3.71 9.70
N ALA A 9 13.92 -4.04 8.53
CA ALA A 9 13.35 -3.03 7.64
C ALA A 9 12.16 -2.29 8.26
N LEU A 10 11.32 -2.98 9.04
CA LEU A 10 10.17 -2.39 9.73
C LEU A 10 10.56 -1.58 10.97
N ASP A 11 11.66 -1.93 11.63
CA ASP A 11 12.11 -1.22 12.84
C ASP A 11 12.62 0.19 12.49
N GLU A 12 13.27 0.33 11.33
CA GLU A 12 13.90 1.58 10.87
C GLU A 12 12.97 2.53 10.09
N CYS A 13 11.68 2.19 9.91
CA CYS A 13 10.77 2.99 9.09
C CYS A 13 9.58 3.55 9.88
N ASP A 14 9.09 4.72 9.44
CA ASP A 14 7.86 5.33 9.95
C ASP A 14 6.59 4.72 9.31
N ALA A 15 6.74 4.12 8.13
CA ALA A 15 5.70 3.44 7.36
C ALA A 15 6.34 2.47 6.35
N ALA A 16 5.61 1.43 5.96
CA ALA A 16 6.06 0.45 4.98
C ALA A 16 5.21 0.50 3.70
N LEU A 17 5.88 0.59 2.55
CA LEU A 17 5.27 0.40 1.23
C LEU A 17 5.48 -1.05 0.75
N ILE A 18 4.40 -1.79 0.60
CA ILE A 18 4.38 -3.16 0.09
C ILE A 18 4.11 -3.09 -1.42
N ALA A 19 5.14 -3.39 -2.21
CA ALA A 19 5.09 -3.39 -3.68
C ALA A 19 5.21 -4.79 -4.29
N THR A 20 4.84 -5.83 -3.55
CA THR A 20 4.80 -7.22 -4.04
C THR A 20 3.59 -7.47 -4.94
N PRO A 21 3.57 -8.53 -5.77
CA PRO A 21 2.37 -9.00 -6.41
C PRO A 21 1.23 -9.27 -5.41
N THR A 22 -0.02 -9.11 -5.84
CA THR A 22 -1.21 -9.35 -5.00
C THR A 22 -1.29 -10.81 -4.51
N SER A 23 -0.78 -11.76 -5.28
CA SER A 23 -0.69 -13.18 -4.91
C SER A 23 0.19 -13.44 -3.68
N GLU A 24 1.13 -12.54 -3.38
CA GLU A 24 2.07 -12.68 -2.27
C GLU A 24 1.68 -11.83 -1.04
N LEU A 25 0.71 -10.91 -1.19
CA LEU A 25 0.35 -9.94 -0.16
C LEU A 25 -0.01 -10.62 1.17
N ARG A 26 -0.82 -11.67 1.15
CA ARG A 26 -1.23 -12.39 2.38
C ARG A 26 -0.03 -12.94 3.15
N GLU A 27 0.93 -13.53 2.43
CA GLU A 27 2.14 -14.08 3.04
C GLU A 27 2.98 -12.96 3.67
N VAL A 28 3.18 -11.85 2.94
CA VAL A 28 3.90 -10.69 3.45
C VAL A 28 3.24 -10.14 4.72
N LEU A 29 1.93 -9.96 4.72
CA LEU A 29 1.17 -9.51 5.90
C LEU A 29 1.30 -10.51 7.06
N GLY A 30 1.34 -11.81 6.79
CA GLY A 30 1.58 -12.84 7.81
C GLY A 30 2.97 -12.71 8.45
N ARG A 31 3.99 -12.36 7.66
CA ARG A 31 5.34 -12.06 8.15
C ARG A 31 5.37 -10.76 8.96
N VAL A 32 4.66 -9.71 8.51
CA VAL A 32 4.50 -8.45 9.27
C VAL A 32 3.88 -8.73 10.63
N ARG A 33 2.77 -9.47 10.68
CA ARG A 33 2.14 -9.91 11.95
C ARG A 33 3.13 -10.62 12.87
N SER A 34 3.93 -11.52 12.31
CA SER A 34 4.90 -12.32 13.07
C SER A 34 6.05 -11.47 13.64
N SER A 35 6.40 -10.35 13.00
CA SER A 35 7.41 -9.42 13.51
C SER A 35 6.97 -8.68 14.77
N ARG A 36 5.66 -8.61 15.04
CA ARG A 36 5.03 -7.83 16.12
C ARG A 36 5.30 -6.32 16.07
N LEU A 37 5.89 -5.81 14.99
CA LEU A 37 6.06 -4.39 14.76
C LEU A 37 4.81 -3.83 14.10
N GLU A 38 4.17 -2.86 14.75
CA GLU A 38 3.01 -2.16 14.22
C GLU A 38 3.48 -0.89 13.50
N ARG A 39 3.57 -0.98 12.17
CA ARG A 39 3.87 0.15 11.30
C ARG A 39 2.69 0.42 10.36
N PRO A 40 2.39 1.70 10.05
CA PRO A 40 1.50 2.07 8.95
C PRO A 40 1.86 1.31 7.66
N LEU A 41 0.88 0.70 7.01
CA LEU A 41 1.09 -0.09 5.79
C LEU A 41 0.42 0.56 4.59
N ILE A 42 1.15 0.69 3.50
CA ILE A 42 0.60 1.12 2.21
C ILE A 42 0.95 0.04 1.20
N TRP A 43 0.03 -0.38 0.34
CA TRP A 43 0.36 -1.30 -0.76
C TRP A 43 0.14 -0.66 -2.13
N ALA A 44 0.99 -1.04 -3.09
CA ALA A 44 0.88 -0.65 -4.49
C ALA A 44 0.44 -1.82 -5.40
N CYS A 45 0.19 -3.01 -4.81
CA CYS A 45 -0.31 -4.16 -5.54
C CYS A 45 -1.73 -3.91 -6.05
N LYS A 46 -2.05 -4.51 -7.20
CA LYS A 46 -3.34 -4.35 -7.90
C LYS A 46 -3.91 -5.73 -8.22
N GLY A 47 -5.21 -5.87 -8.11
CA GLY A 47 -5.90 -7.14 -8.36
C GLY A 47 -6.61 -7.68 -7.14
N PHE A 48 -7.06 -8.94 -7.26
CA PHE A 48 -7.74 -9.69 -6.23
C PHE A 48 -6.86 -10.85 -5.79
N GLU A 49 -6.97 -11.27 -4.52
CA GLU A 49 -6.41 -12.53 -4.07
C GLU A 49 -7.10 -13.68 -4.81
N GLN A 50 -6.35 -14.42 -5.62
CA GLN A 50 -6.90 -15.40 -6.55
C GLN A 50 -7.76 -16.49 -5.87
N ALA A 51 -7.35 -16.96 -4.69
CA ALA A 51 -8.06 -18.04 -4.00
C ALA A 51 -9.39 -17.60 -3.38
N SER A 52 -9.53 -16.32 -2.99
CA SER A 52 -10.65 -15.83 -2.21
C SER A 52 -11.50 -14.78 -2.92
N GLY A 53 -11.00 -14.22 -4.03
CA GLY A 53 -11.60 -13.07 -4.71
C GLY A 53 -11.55 -11.76 -3.90
N LYS A 54 -10.80 -11.73 -2.80
CA LYS A 54 -10.75 -10.57 -1.89
C LYS A 54 -9.86 -9.47 -2.41
N LEU A 55 -10.26 -8.24 -2.11
CA LEU A 55 -9.44 -7.06 -2.29
C LEU A 55 -8.31 -7.00 -1.25
N PRO A 56 -7.19 -6.32 -1.55
CA PRO A 56 -6.05 -6.20 -0.65
C PRO A 56 -6.42 -5.72 0.76
N HIS A 57 -7.29 -4.70 0.90
CA HIS A 57 -7.72 -4.24 2.23
C HIS A 57 -8.47 -5.29 3.04
N GLN A 58 -9.22 -6.18 2.38
CA GLN A 58 -9.95 -7.27 3.04
C GLN A 58 -8.97 -8.35 3.53
N VAL A 59 -7.96 -8.68 2.71
CA VAL A 59 -6.87 -9.58 3.11
C VAL A 59 -6.11 -8.99 4.31
N ALA A 60 -5.79 -7.70 4.28
CA ALA A 60 -5.15 -7.00 5.39
C ALA A 60 -5.98 -7.05 6.69
N ALA A 61 -7.28 -6.77 6.60
CA ALA A 61 -8.19 -6.85 7.74
C ALA A 61 -8.28 -8.27 8.35
N GLU A 62 -8.21 -9.32 7.52
CA GLU A 62 -8.21 -10.71 7.99
C GLU A 62 -6.90 -11.13 8.66
N VAL A 63 -5.78 -10.70 8.10
CA VAL A 63 -4.45 -11.12 8.59
C VAL A 63 -4.05 -10.32 9.82
N LEU A 64 -4.23 -9.00 9.78
CA LEU A 64 -3.72 -8.04 10.78
C LEU A 64 -4.80 -7.48 11.71
N GLY A 65 -6.07 -7.55 11.30
CA GLY A 65 -7.21 -7.01 12.05
C GLY A 65 -7.74 -5.71 11.46
N ALA A 66 -9.05 -5.47 11.62
CA ALA A 66 -9.78 -4.37 10.98
C ALA A 66 -9.36 -2.95 11.41
N ARG A 67 -8.60 -2.81 12.51
CA ARG A 67 -8.10 -1.52 13.01
C ARG A 67 -6.68 -1.18 12.54
N THR A 68 -6.09 -2.02 11.69
CA THR A 68 -4.73 -1.80 11.17
C THR A 68 -4.69 -0.50 10.37
N ALA A 69 -3.76 0.39 10.72
CA ALA A 69 -3.52 1.63 9.99
C ALA A 69 -2.94 1.30 8.61
N CYS A 70 -3.79 1.30 7.57
CA CYS A 70 -3.37 0.89 6.24
C CYS A 70 -4.11 1.61 5.09
N GLY A 71 -3.54 1.50 3.89
CA GLY A 71 -4.14 2.05 2.66
C GLY A 71 -3.54 1.49 1.37
N ALA A 72 -4.13 1.87 0.24
CA ALA A 72 -3.70 1.52 -1.10
C ALA A 72 -3.16 2.75 -1.82
N LEU A 73 -2.10 2.58 -2.62
CA LEU A 73 -1.57 3.58 -3.54
C LEU A 73 -1.81 3.11 -4.98
N SER A 74 -2.64 3.81 -5.74
CA SER A 74 -3.04 3.39 -7.09
C SER A 74 -3.14 4.58 -8.05
N GLY A 75 -3.02 4.32 -9.35
CA GLY A 75 -3.00 5.33 -10.41
C GLY A 75 -2.19 4.90 -11.65
N PRO A 76 -2.12 5.75 -12.69
CA PRO A 76 -1.19 5.58 -13.80
C PRO A 76 0.24 5.84 -13.32
N SER A 77 1.02 4.76 -13.16
CA SER A 77 2.39 4.83 -12.64
C SER A 77 3.25 3.75 -13.27
N PHE A 78 3.73 4.00 -14.49
CA PHE A 78 4.73 3.13 -15.09
C PHE A 78 6.02 3.24 -14.27
N ALA A 79 6.51 2.10 -13.76
CA ALA A 79 7.62 2.09 -12.81
C ALA A 79 8.87 2.80 -13.34
N LEU A 80 9.14 2.66 -14.65
CA LEU A 80 10.27 3.32 -15.31
C LEU A 80 10.10 4.85 -15.33
N GLU A 81 8.91 5.35 -15.64
CA GLU A 81 8.62 6.79 -15.68
C GLU A 81 8.74 7.41 -14.28
N VAL A 82 8.23 6.72 -13.26
CA VAL A 82 8.39 7.12 -11.85
C VAL A 82 9.86 7.15 -11.44
N ALA A 83 10.63 6.12 -11.79
CA ALA A 83 12.06 6.05 -11.49
C ALA A 83 12.88 7.13 -12.21
N GLN A 84 12.44 7.57 -13.40
CA GLN A 84 13.01 8.67 -14.15
C GLN A 84 12.56 10.05 -13.66
N GLY A 85 11.65 10.10 -12.68
CA GLY A 85 11.12 11.35 -12.15
C GLY A 85 10.21 12.09 -13.15
N LEU A 86 9.56 11.38 -14.08
CA LEU A 86 8.58 11.98 -14.98
C LEU A 86 7.25 12.27 -14.26
N PRO A 87 6.46 13.24 -14.74
CA PRO A 87 5.22 13.64 -14.06
C PRO A 87 4.27 12.46 -13.90
N THR A 88 3.98 12.09 -12.66
CA THR A 88 3.11 10.98 -12.30
C THR A 88 2.04 11.44 -11.32
N ALA A 89 0.80 10.97 -11.49
CA ALA A 89 -0.29 11.22 -10.57
C ALA A 89 -0.80 9.91 -9.95
N LEU A 90 -0.93 9.89 -8.63
CA LEU A 90 -1.41 8.74 -7.86
C LEU A 90 -2.49 9.17 -6.86
N THR A 91 -3.28 8.20 -6.42
CA THR A 91 -4.24 8.31 -5.34
C THR A 91 -3.83 7.38 -4.21
N LEU A 92 -3.66 7.93 -3.02
CA LEU A 92 -3.58 7.17 -1.78
C LEU A 92 -4.96 7.09 -1.14
N ALA A 93 -5.50 5.88 -1.01
CA ALA A 93 -6.78 5.63 -0.39
C ALA A 93 -6.63 4.89 0.93
N ALA A 94 -7.44 5.22 1.93
CA ALA A 94 -7.52 4.48 3.19
C ALA A 94 -8.91 4.61 3.80
N GLY A 95 -9.29 3.65 4.65
CA GLY A 95 -10.54 3.77 5.43
C GLY A 95 -10.51 4.90 6.45
N ASP A 96 -9.31 5.30 6.91
CA ASP A 96 -9.10 6.47 7.77
C ASP A 96 -8.67 7.69 6.93
N ALA A 97 -9.48 8.75 6.96
CA ALA A 97 -9.20 10.00 6.28
C ALA A 97 -7.93 10.72 6.78
N ALA A 98 -7.60 10.60 8.07
CA ALA A 98 -6.40 11.20 8.62
C ALA A 98 -5.14 10.49 8.09
N PHE A 99 -5.17 9.16 8.06
CA PHE A 99 -4.14 8.34 7.43
C PHE A 99 -3.94 8.73 5.95
N ALA A 100 -5.03 8.74 5.16
CA ALA A 100 -4.96 9.04 3.74
C ALA A 100 -4.39 10.44 3.47
N LYS A 101 -4.84 11.46 4.20
CA LYS A 101 -4.34 12.83 4.05
C LYS A 101 -2.88 12.96 4.44
N ARG A 102 -2.48 12.33 5.56
CA ARG A 102 -1.10 12.37 6.05
C ARG A 102 -0.14 11.80 5.01
N PHE A 103 -0.36 10.56 4.59
CA PHE A 103 0.58 9.87 3.71
C PHE A 103 0.50 10.37 2.26
N ALA A 104 -0.65 10.85 1.79
CA ALA A 104 -0.71 11.52 0.49
C ALA A 104 0.18 12.76 0.47
N ARG A 105 0.19 13.54 1.55
CA ARG A 105 1.07 14.71 1.69
C ARG A 105 2.54 14.31 1.82
N GLU A 106 2.87 13.29 2.61
CA GLU A 106 4.26 12.82 2.80
C GLU A 106 4.87 12.26 1.50
N LEU A 107 4.07 11.57 0.68
CA LEU A 107 4.51 11.03 -0.60
C LEU A 107 4.49 12.05 -1.75
N HIS A 108 3.84 13.20 -1.58
CA HIS A 108 3.75 14.21 -2.62
C HIS A 108 5.12 14.85 -2.90
N GLN A 109 5.50 14.87 -4.18
CA GLN A 109 6.74 15.49 -4.67
C GLN A 109 6.45 16.31 -5.94
N PRO A 110 7.33 17.23 -6.38
CA PRO A 110 7.10 18.05 -7.58
C PRO A 110 6.71 17.25 -8.84
N MET A 111 7.29 16.05 -9.01
CA MET A 111 7.01 15.16 -10.14
C MET A 111 6.09 13.98 -9.78
N LEU A 112 5.69 13.86 -8.51
CA LEU A 112 4.78 12.81 -8.03
C LEU A 112 3.62 13.45 -7.27
N ARG A 113 2.53 13.72 -7.99
CA ARG A 113 1.34 14.32 -7.39
C ARG A 113 0.47 13.24 -6.77
N VAL A 114 0.38 13.23 -5.45
CA VAL A 114 -0.46 12.27 -4.71
C VAL A 114 -1.73 12.97 -4.20
N TYR A 115 -2.88 12.42 -4.53
CA TYR A 115 -4.20 12.79 -4.00
C TYR A 115 -4.62 11.80 -2.92
N PHE A 116 -5.52 12.20 -2.01
CA PHE A 116 -6.09 11.27 -1.04
C PHE A 116 -7.54 10.90 -1.39
N SER A 117 -7.96 9.71 -0.98
CA SER A 117 -9.36 9.26 -1.04
C SER A 117 -9.71 8.48 0.22
N THR A 118 -10.99 8.46 0.58
CA THR A 118 -11.53 7.54 1.60
C THR A 118 -12.26 6.35 0.97
N ASP A 119 -12.40 6.33 -0.36
CA ASP A 119 -12.97 5.21 -1.11
C ASP A 119 -11.86 4.18 -1.41
N LEU A 120 -11.45 3.44 -0.37
CA LEU A 120 -10.42 2.42 -0.48
C LEU A 120 -10.82 1.30 -1.45
N ALA A 121 -12.07 0.82 -1.35
CA ALA A 121 -12.55 -0.25 -2.20
C ALA A 121 -12.60 0.16 -3.68
N GLY A 122 -13.14 1.34 -4.00
CA GLY A 122 -13.19 1.83 -5.39
C GLY A 122 -11.80 2.03 -6.00
N VAL A 123 -10.85 2.53 -5.21
CA VAL A 123 -9.46 2.72 -5.67
C VAL A 123 -8.75 1.39 -5.94
N GLU A 124 -8.99 0.36 -5.12
CA GLU A 124 -8.44 -0.97 -5.36
C GLU A 124 -9.10 -1.67 -6.55
N ILE A 125 -10.43 -1.59 -6.66
CA ILE A 125 -11.19 -2.15 -7.80
C ILE A 125 -10.73 -1.52 -9.11
N SER A 126 -10.65 -0.19 -9.18
CA SER A 126 -10.18 0.51 -10.38
C SER A 126 -8.76 0.11 -10.78
N GLY A 127 -7.89 -0.14 -9.79
CA GLY A 127 -6.54 -0.65 -10.04
C GLY A 127 -6.52 -2.09 -10.55
N ALA A 128 -7.46 -2.93 -10.09
CA ALA A 128 -7.57 -4.34 -10.43
C ALA A 128 -8.14 -4.61 -11.83
N VAL A 129 -9.00 -3.73 -12.35
CA VAL A 129 -9.72 -3.91 -13.63
C VAL A 129 -9.10 -3.15 -14.81
N LYS A 130 -8.04 -2.38 -14.56
CA LYS A 130 -7.35 -1.56 -15.56
C LYS A 130 -6.44 -2.37 -16.49
#